data_AF-A0A6M5F6F8-F1
#
_entry.id   AF-A0A6M5F6F8-F1
#
_cell.length_a   1.000
_cell.length_b   1.000
_cell.length_c   1.000
_cell.angle_alpha   90.00
_cell.angle_beta   90.00
_cell.angle_gamma   90.00
#
_symmetry.space_group_name_H-M   'P 1'
#
loop_
_entity.id
_entity.type
_entity.pdbx_description
1 polymer ?
#
loop_
_entity_poly.entity_id
_entity_poly.type
_entity_poly.pdbx_seq_one_letter_code
_entity_poly.pdbx_strand_id
1 'polypeptide(L)'
;MLKRVLIASAILTLVIGPVTYAEDLESVLMLNASQIAMIRTNCQSVQATLTGIHSSDALSRVHLGQEHETISTKYMAPMNSRVALAKLDGVALTKTTVEYNKQIDEFRSLYQQYEQTMLRAMQMKCSDQPVTFYDTIILARSQRAAVREKVLSLAGLVKTYRDGVETIRMQVQAKTGSYAR
;
A
#
# COMPACT_ATOMS: atom_id res chain seq x y z
N MET A 1 -30.29 56.63 -6.43
CA MET A 1 -30.14 56.58 -4.96
C MET A 1 -31.50 56.69 -4.31
N LEU A 2 -32.02 55.61 -3.72
CA LEU A 2 -33.03 55.66 -2.64
C LEU A 2 -33.12 54.28 -1.96
N LYS A 3 -32.70 54.22 -0.69
CA LYS A 3 -33.15 53.33 0.42
C LYS A 3 -33.09 51.80 0.18
N ARG A 4 -32.06 51.06 0.63
CA ARG A 4 -31.83 50.53 2.01
C ARG A 4 -33.10 50.11 2.77
N VAL A 5 -33.09 48.84 3.23
CA VAL A 5 -33.72 48.23 4.44
C VAL A 5 -34.50 46.95 4.07
N LEU A 6 -33.87 45.78 4.27
CA LEU A 6 -34.11 44.75 5.31
C LEU A 6 -35.47 44.00 5.17
N ILE A 7 -35.43 42.66 5.12
CA ILE A 7 -35.77 41.71 6.21
C ILE A 7 -36.02 40.31 5.61
N ALA A 8 -35.48 39.34 6.32
CA ALA A 8 -35.57 37.88 6.23
C ALA A 8 -36.90 37.25 5.81
N SER A 9 -36.81 36.19 4.98
CA SER A 9 -37.75 35.07 4.79
C SER A 9 -37.26 34.31 3.54
N ALA A 10 -36.98 33.00 3.51
CA ALA A 10 -37.39 31.89 4.34
C ALA A 10 -36.31 30.78 4.31
N ILE A 11 -35.95 30.28 5.48
CA ILE A 11 -35.36 28.95 5.65
C ILE A 11 -36.56 28.00 5.70
N LEU A 12 -36.85 27.28 4.61
CA LEU A 12 -37.46 25.96 4.62
C LEU A 12 -37.55 25.43 3.18
N THR A 13 -36.46 24.86 2.65
CA THR A 13 -36.59 23.84 1.60
C THR A 13 -36.34 22.50 2.26
N LEU A 14 -37.47 21.87 2.58
CA LEU A 14 -37.60 20.48 2.95
C LEU A 14 -36.79 19.63 1.97
N VAL A 15 -35.81 18.90 2.50
CA VAL A 15 -35.10 17.85 1.80
C VAL A 15 -36.11 16.73 1.52
N ILE A 16 -36.63 16.70 0.30
CA ILE A 16 -37.26 15.49 -0.26
C ILE A 16 -36.27 14.96 -1.29
N GLY A 17 -35.17 14.40 -0.79
CA GLY A 17 -34.42 13.40 -1.54
C GLY A 17 -35.03 12.03 -1.25
N PRO A 18 -35.10 11.10 -2.21
CA PRO A 18 -35.46 9.73 -1.88
C PRO A 18 -34.47 9.24 -0.81
N VAL A 19 -35.00 8.76 0.31
CA VAL A 19 -34.25 8.04 1.31
C VAL A 19 -33.74 6.79 0.61
N THR A 20 -32.47 6.79 0.21
CA THR A 20 -31.82 5.57 -0.22
C THR A 20 -31.62 4.74 1.03
N TYR A 21 -32.48 3.74 1.22
CA TYR A 21 -32.21 2.68 2.16
C TYR A 21 -30.87 2.05 1.75
N ALA A 22 -29.88 2.16 2.63
CA ALA A 22 -28.71 1.31 2.55
C ALA A 22 -29.22 -0.11 2.75
N GLU A 23 -29.40 -0.85 1.65
CA GLU A 23 -29.64 -2.29 1.74
C GLU A 23 -28.43 -2.93 2.40
N ASP A 24 -28.77 -3.87 3.28
CA ASP A 24 -27.92 -4.46 4.27
C ASP A 24 -26.61 -5.03 3.72
N LEU A 25 -25.63 -4.97 4.62
CA LEU A 25 -24.31 -5.55 4.56
C LEU A 25 -24.40 -7.09 4.61
N GLU A 26 -25.07 -7.73 3.65
CA GLU A 26 -25.18 -9.19 3.55
C GLU A 26 -25.33 -9.70 2.11
N SER A 27 -24.62 -9.07 1.15
CA SER A 27 -24.36 -9.69 -0.16
C SER A 27 -22.87 -9.90 -0.37
N VAL A 28 -22.41 -11.13 -0.15
CA VAL A 28 -21.28 -11.66 -0.92
C VAL A 28 -21.76 -11.76 -2.37
N LEU A 29 -21.63 -10.65 -3.10
CA LEU A 29 -21.79 -10.44 -4.56
C LEU A 29 -22.35 -11.64 -5.34
N MET A 30 -23.66 -11.86 -5.27
CA MET A 30 -24.32 -12.76 -6.22
C MET A 30 -24.40 -12.05 -7.57
N LEU A 31 -23.50 -12.40 -8.48
CA LEU A 31 -23.53 -11.88 -9.86
C LEU A 31 -24.84 -12.28 -10.53
N ASN A 32 -25.50 -11.31 -11.16
CA ASN A 32 -26.70 -11.58 -11.95
C ASN A 32 -26.35 -12.15 -13.35
N ALA A 33 -27.37 -12.63 -14.07
CA ALA A 33 -27.17 -13.29 -15.37
C ALA A 33 -26.52 -12.39 -16.43
N SER A 34 -26.81 -11.08 -16.45
CA SER A 34 -26.21 -10.16 -17.42
C SER A 34 -24.75 -9.87 -17.10
N GLN A 35 -24.39 -9.77 -15.82
CA GLN A 35 -23.00 -9.64 -15.37
C GLN A 35 -22.19 -10.90 -15.71
N ILE A 36 -22.76 -12.09 -15.49
CA ILE A 36 -22.13 -13.36 -15.89
C ILE A 36 -21.89 -13.41 -17.40
N ALA A 37 -22.88 -13.02 -18.21
CA ALA A 37 -22.74 -12.96 -19.66
C ALA A 37 -21.64 -11.96 -20.07
N MET A 38 -21.57 -10.80 -19.43
CA MET A 38 -20.53 -9.81 -19.69
C MET A 38 -19.12 -10.35 -19.39
N ILE A 39 -18.94 -11.05 -18.26
CA ILE A 39 -17.66 -11.68 -17.91
C ILE A 39 -17.24 -12.69 -18.98
N ARG A 40 -18.17 -13.54 -19.44
CA ARG A 40 -17.91 -14.52 -20.51
C ARG A 40 -17.48 -13.83 -21.80
N THR A 41 -18.22 -12.82 -22.24
CA THR A 41 -17.94 -12.09 -23.49
C THR A 41 -16.59 -11.37 -23.46
N ASN A 42 -16.18 -10.85 -22.30
CA ASN A 42 -14.94 -10.07 -22.17
C ASN A 42 -13.75 -10.89 -21.63
N CYS A 43 -13.93 -12.19 -21.40
CA CYS A 43 -12.98 -13.09 -20.76
C CYS A 43 -11.54 -12.96 -21.31
N GLN A 44 -11.36 -13.08 -22.62
CA GLN A 44 -10.04 -12.98 -23.26
C GLN A 44 -9.41 -11.57 -23.12
N SER A 45 -10.21 -10.52 -23.25
CA SER A 45 -9.74 -9.13 -23.11
C SER A 45 -9.27 -8.83 -21.68
N VAL A 46 -10.03 -9.30 -20.69
CA VAL A 46 -9.65 -9.19 -19.27
C VAL A 46 -8.37 -9.98 -19.00
N GLN A 47 -8.22 -11.20 -19.51
CA GLN A 47 -6.99 -11.99 -19.35
C GLN A 47 -5.76 -11.33 -19.98
N ALA A 48 -5.91 -10.73 -21.17
CA ALA A 48 -4.85 -9.94 -21.80
C ALA A 48 -4.45 -8.74 -20.92
N THR A 49 -5.44 -8.06 -20.32
CA THR A 49 -5.20 -6.96 -19.39
C THR A 49 -4.47 -7.43 -18.12
N LEU A 50 -4.90 -8.56 -17.54
CA LEU A 50 -4.24 -9.15 -16.36
C LEU A 50 -2.79 -9.52 -16.67
N THR A 51 -2.50 -10.00 -17.87
CA THR A 51 -1.13 -10.34 -18.33
C THR A 51 -0.24 -9.10 -18.40
N GLY A 52 -0.78 -7.98 -18.91
CA GLY A 52 -0.06 -6.70 -18.93
C GLY A 52 0.24 -6.18 -17.52
N ILE A 53 -0.75 -6.25 -16.62
CA ILE A 53 -0.58 -5.86 -15.21
C ILE A 53 0.48 -6.73 -14.53
N HIS A 54 0.39 -8.05 -14.69
CA HIS A 54 1.32 -9.03 -14.12
C HIS A 54 2.76 -8.76 -14.58
N SER A 55 2.98 -8.52 -15.87
CA SER A 55 4.30 -8.21 -16.42
C SER A 55 4.86 -6.90 -15.85
N SER A 56 4.04 -5.86 -15.73
CA SER A 56 4.45 -4.58 -15.15
C SER A 56 4.81 -4.73 -13.66
N ASP A 57 3.98 -5.43 -12.90
CA ASP A 57 4.18 -5.60 -11.46
C ASP A 57 5.43 -6.46 -11.18
N ALA A 58 5.72 -7.47 -12.00
CA ALA A 58 6.91 -8.30 -11.87
C ALA A 58 8.21 -7.48 -11.96
N LEU A 59 8.28 -6.52 -12.88
CA LEU A 59 9.42 -5.60 -12.98
C LEU A 59 9.53 -4.72 -11.73
N SER A 60 8.41 -4.11 -11.30
CA SER A 60 8.38 -3.28 -10.10
C SER A 60 8.82 -4.05 -8.84
N ARG A 61 8.42 -5.32 -8.71
CA ARG A 61 8.81 -6.19 -7.60
C ARG A 61 10.33 -6.39 -7.53
N VAL A 62 10.98 -6.66 -8.66
CA VAL A 62 12.44 -6.86 -8.69
C VAL A 62 13.15 -5.60 -8.23
N HIS A 63 12.76 -4.43 -8.76
CA HIS A 63 13.35 -3.15 -8.37
C HIS A 63 13.15 -2.84 -6.89
N LEU A 64 11.92 -2.93 -6.38
CA LEU A 64 11.62 -2.68 -4.97
C LEU A 64 12.35 -3.66 -4.04
N GLY A 65 12.44 -4.93 -4.43
CA GLY A 65 13.16 -5.94 -3.66
C GLY A 65 14.66 -5.62 -3.54
N GLN A 66 15.29 -5.22 -4.64
CA GLN A 66 16.71 -4.83 -4.66
C GLN A 66 16.96 -3.54 -3.87
N GLU A 67 16.08 -2.56 -4.00
CA GLU A 67 16.18 -1.29 -3.27
C GLU A 67 16.10 -1.51 -1.76
N HIS A 68 15.08 -2.25 -1.29
CA HIS A 68 14.89 -2.53 0.13
C HIS A 68 16.00 -3.40 0.73
N GLU A 69 16.51 -4.38 -0.03
CA GLU A 69 17.67 -5.17 0.37
C GLU A 69 18.92 -4.29 0.52
N THR A 70 19.13 -3.37 -0.42
CA THR A 70 20.24 -2.41 -0.38
C THR A 70 20.12 -1.50 0.84
N ILE A 71 18.93 -0.97 1.12
CA ILE A 71 18.69 -0.14 2.30
C ILE A 71 19.03 -0.88 3.59
N SER A 72 18.56 -2.11 3.73
CA SER A 72 18.84 -2.92 4.92
C SER A 72 20.33 -3.23 5.06
N THR A 73 20.94 -3.82 4.03
CA THR A 73 22.27 -4.42 4.12
C THR A 73 23.42 -3.46 3.91
N LYS A 74 23.23 -2.41 3.09
CA LYS A 74 24.29 -1.46 2.72
C LYS A 74 24.20 -0.14 3.44
N TYR A 75 23.02 0.23 3.95
CA TYR A 75 22.85 1.50 4.68
C TYR A 75 22.55 1.29 6.16
N MET A 76 21.47 0.58 6.52
CA MET A 76 21.07 0.45 7.92
C MET A 76 22.08 -0.34 8.75
N ALA A 77 22.45 -1.55 8.33
CA ALA A 77 23.36 -2.40 9.11
C ALA A 77 24.75 -1.78 9.34
N PRO A 78 25.44 -1.22 8.31
CA PRO A 78 26.73 -0.57 8.52
C PRO A 78 26.63 0.68 9.38
N MET A 79 25.57 1.48 9.23
CA MET A 79 25.38 2.69 10.04
C MET A 79 25.16 2.34 11.51
N ASN A 80 24.26 1.39 11.82
CA ASN A 80 24.05 0.92 13.19
C ASN A 80 25.35 0.41 13.82
N SER A 81 26.17 -0.32 13.05
CA SER A 81 27.48 -0.80 13.50
C SER A 81 28.42 0.35 13.87
N ARG A 82 28.48 1.42 13.07
CA ARG A 82 29.29 2.61 13.35
C ARG A 82 28.81 3.37 14.58
N VAL A 83 27.50 3.51 14.76
CA VAL A 83 26.89 4.15 15.94
C VAL A 83 27.26 3.39 17.21
N ALA A 84 27.18 2.05 17.18
CA ALA A 84 27.58 1.20 18.29
C ALA A 84 29.09 1.32 18.60
N LEU A 85 29.95 1.27 17.59
CA LEU A 85 31.40 1.43 17.75
C LEU A 85 31.78 2.81 18.34
N ALA A 86 31.04 3.85 17.97
CA ALA A 86 31.21 5.20 18.50
C ALA A 86 30.62 5.37 19.92
N LYS A 87 30.03 4.32 20.52
CA LYS A 87 29.37 4.34 21.83
C LYS A 87 28.29 5.43 21.92
N LEU A 88 27.54 5.62 20.84
CA LEU A 88 26.37 6.49 20.78
C LEU A 88 25.11 5.67 21.05
N ASP A 89 24.06 6.30 21.55
CA ASP A 89 22.79 5.62 21.78
C ASP A 89 22.06 5.35 20.45
N GLY A 90 22.28 4.15 19.91
CA GLY A 90 21.69 3.67 18.66
C GLY A 90 20.48 2.75 18.84
N VAL A 91 19.88 2.68 20.03
CA VAL A 91 18.81 1.70 20.32
C VAL A 91 17.60 1.90 19.40
N ALA A 92 17.16 3.15 19.21
CA ALA A 92 16.02 3.48 18.34
C ALA A 92 16.28 3.12 16.86
N LEU A 93 17.50 3.36 16.37
CA LEU A 93 17.91 2.99 15.01
C LEU A 93 17.87 1.47 14.82
N THR A 94 18.47 0.74 15.77
CA THR A 94 18.50 -0.73 15.74
C THR A 94 17.08 -1.30 15.75
N LYS A 95 16.19 -0.78 16.60
CA LYS A 95 14.78 -1.18 16.64
C LYS A 95 14.08 -0.95 15.31
N THR A 96 14.31 0.20 14.68
CA THR A 96 13.71 0.54 13.38
C THR A 96 14.21 -0.42 12.29
N THR A 97 15.51 -0.77 12.28
CA THR A 97 16.07 -1.74 11.33
C THR A 97 15.50 -3.15 11.52
N VAL A 98 15.31 -3.60 12.76
CA VAL A 98 14.68 -4.90 13.04
C VAL A 98 13.25 -4.95 12.50
N GLU A 99 12.45 -3.91 12.78
CA GLU A 99 11.08 -3.83 12.24
C GLU A 99 11.08 -3.74 10.71
N TYR A 100 12.00 -2.97 10.13
CA TYR A 100 12.15 -2.87 8.68
C TYR A 100 12.42 -4.23 8.01
N ASN A 101 13.35 -5.02 8.56
CA ASN A 101 13.65 -6.34 8.03
C ASN A 101 12.46 -7.30 8.12
N LYS A 102 11.72 -7.25 9.23
CA LYS A 102 10.47 -8.00 9.36
C LYS A 102 9.45 -7.59 8.30
N GLN A 103 9.26 -6.30 8.07
CA GLN A 103 8.33 -5.80 7.06
C GLN A 103 8.75 -6.16 5.62
N ILE A 104 10.05 -6.29 5.33
CA ILE A 104 10.55 -6.79 4.04
C ILE A 104 10.12 -8.24 3.81
N ASP A 105 10.23 -9.10 4.82
CA ASP A 105 9.85 -10.51 4.69
C ASP A 105 8.33 -10.66 4.53
N GLU A 106 7.55 -9.84 5.25
CA GLU A 106 6.10 -9.76 5.04
C GLU A 106 5.73 -9.26 3.63
N PHE A 107 6.43 -8.25 3.10
CA PHE A 107 6.26 -7.79 1.72
C PHE A 107 6.49 -8.91 0.71
N ARG A 108 7.58 -9.68 0.87
CA ARG A 108 7.89 -10.81 -0.01
C ARG A 108 6.78 -11.86 0.01
N SER A 109 6.27 -12.19 1.20
CA SER A 109 5.17 -13.14 1.36
C SER A 109 3.86 -12.65 0.73
N LEU A 110 3.47 -11.40 0.99
CA LEU A 110 2.27 -10.80 0.42
C LEU A 110 2.33 -10.75 -1.12
N TYR A 111 3.49 -10.38 -1.66
CA TYR A 111 3.69 -10.37 -3.10
C TYR A 111 3.56 -11.77 -3.69
N GLN A 112 4.16 -12.79 -3.05
CA GLN A 112 4.05 -14.17 -3.52
C GLN A 112 2.59 -14.67 -3.54
N GLN A 113 1.79 -14.30 -2.55
CA GLN A 113 0.37 -14.65 -2.51
C GLN A 113 -0.41 -13.95 -3.64
N TYR A 114 -0.18 -12.65 -3.83
CA TYR A 114 -0.75 -11.88 -4.94
C TYR A 114 -0.41 -12.51 -6.29
N GLU A 115 0.87 -12.83 -6.50
CA GLU A 115 1.40 -13.43 -7.72
C GLU A 115 0.71 -14.77 -8.04
N GLN A 116 0.57 -15.65 -7.04
CA GLN A 116 -0.11 -16.93 -7.20
C GLN A 116 -1.58 -16.76 -7.61
N THR A 117 -2.29 -15.80 -7.01
CA THR A 117 -3.67 -15.50 -7.36
C THR A 117 -3.79 -14.90 -8.76
N MET A 118 -2.87 -14.01 -9.15
CA MET A 118 -2.83 -13.43 -10.51
C MET A 118 -2.63 -14.52 -11.56
N LEU A 119 -1.65 -15.41 -11.36
CA LEU A 119 -1.41 -16.53 -12.26
C LEU A 119 -2.64 -17.44 -12.37
N ARG A 120 -3.30 -17.74 -11.25
CA ARG A 120 -4.56 -18.49 -11.23
C ARG A 120 -5.64 -17.81 -12.06
N ALA A 121 -5.85 -16.50 -11.88
CA ALA A 121 -6.84 -15.74 -12.65
C ALA A 121 -6.53 -15.78 -14.16
N MET A 122 -5.26 -15.58 -14.53
CA MET A 122 -4.81 -15.59 -15.92
C MET A 122 -5.00 -16.94 -16.61
N GLN A 123 -4.83 -18.05 -15.88
CA GLN A 123 -4.93 -19.41 -16.43
C GLN A 123 -6.34 -20.01 -16.39
N MET A 124 -7.27 -19.36 -15.68
CA MET A 124 -8.63 -19.88 -15.50
C MET A 124 -9.44 -19.82 -16.80
N LYS A 125 -10.28 -20.83 -17.06
CA LYS A 125 -11.28 -20.77 -18.14
C LYS A 125 -12.46 -19.90 -17.71
N CYS A 126 -12.34 -18.59 -17.88
CA CYS A 126 -13.35 -17.63 -17.42
C CYS A 126 -14.71 -17.72 -18.15
N SER A 127 -14.77 -18.32 -19.33
CA SER A 127 -16.04 -18.66 -20.01
C SER A 127 -16.86 -19.69 -19.23
N ASP A 128 -16.16 -20.67 -18.64
CA ASP A 128 -16.74 -21.85 -18.02
C ASP A 128 -17.05 -21.58 -16.54
N GLN A 129 -16.21 -20.76 -15.90
CA GLN A 129 -16.30 -20.43 -14.46
C GLN A 129 -16.28 -18.91 -14.19
N PRO A 130 -17.25 -18.14 -14.72
CA PRO A 130 -17.23 -16.68 -14.68
C PRO A 130 -17.33 -16.10 -13.26
N VAL A 131 -18.07 -16.74 -12.35
CA VAL A 131 -18.20 -16.31 -10.96
C VAL A 131 -16.87 -16.47 -10.22
N THR A 132 -16.29 -17.68 -10.25
CA THR A 132 -15.00 -17.96 -9.62
C THR A 132 -13.87 -17.11 -10.20
N PHE A 133 -13.89 -16.84 -11.51
CA PHE A 133 -12.94 -15.93 -12.14
C PHE A 133 -13.05 -14.52 -11.57
N TYR A 134 -14.28 -13.99 -11.48
CA TYR A 134 -14.53 -12.68 -10.89
C TYR A 134 -14.05 -12.61 -9.43
N ASP A 135 -14.40 -13.60 -8.60
CA ASP A 135 -13.96 -13.66 -7.21
C ASP A 135 -12.43 -13.71 -7.09
N THR A 136 -11.77 -14.44 -7.98
CA THR A 136 -10.31 -14.51 -8.03
C THR A 136 -9.70 -13.15 -8.38
N ILE A 137 -10.31 -12.38 -9.27
CA ILE A 137 -9.88 -10.99 -9.58
C ILE A 137 -10.07 -10.09 -8.36
N ILE A 138 -11.21 -10.19 -7.66
CA ILE A 138 -11.45 -9.41 -6.44
C ILE A 138 -10.40 -9.72 -5.37
N LEU A 139 -10.08 -11.01 -5.18
CA LEU A 139 -9.02 -11.43 -4.28
C LEU A 139 -7.65 -10.87 -4.71
N ALA A 140 -7.31 -10.96 -5.99
CA ALA A 140 -6.05 -10.41 -6.52
C ALA A 140 -5.95 -8.90 -6.29
N ARG A 141 -7.05 -8.15 -6.47
CA ARG A 141 -7.10 -6.70 -6.20
C ARG A 141 -6.86 -6.39 -4.73
N SER A 142 -7.49 -7.15 -3.82
CA SER A 142 -7.27 -7.00 -2.38
C SER A 142 -5.81 -7.28 -2.00
N GLN A 143 -5.24 -8.38 -2.49
CA GLN A 143 -3.84 -8.74 -2.24
C GLN A 143 -2.87 -7.69 -2.82
N ARG A 144 -3.14 -7.15 -4.01
CA ARG A 144 -2.34 -6.06 -4.60
C ARG A 144 -2.39 -4.79 -3.75
N ALA A 145 -3.55 -4.48 -3.15
CA ALA A 145 -3.67 -3.37 -2.22
C ALA A 145 -2.85 -3.61 -0.93
N ALA A 146 -2.88 -4.82 -0.37
CA ALA A 146 -2.06 -5.17 0.79
C ALA A 146 -0.54 -5.07 0.50
N VAL A 147 -0.10 -5.48 -0.69
CA VAL A 147 1.29 -5.27 -1.15
C VAL A 147 1.62 -3.77 -1.16
N ARG A 148 0.75 -2.93 -1.73
CA ARG A 148 0.94 -1.47 -1.77
C ARG A 148 1.04 -0.87 -0.36
N GLU A 149 0.15 -1.25 0.54
CA GLU A 149 0.18 -0.78 1.94
C GLU A 149 1.49 -1.14 2.63
N LYS A 150 2.01 -2.35 2.37
CA LYS A 150 3.29 -2.79 2.90
C LYS A 150 4.46 -1.94 2.38
N VAL A 151 4.47 -1.59 1.10
CA VAL A 151 5.47 -0.67 0.52
C VAL A 151 5.41 0.71 1.19
N LEU A 152 4.21 1.23 1.47
CA LEU A 152 4.05 2.50 2.18
C LEU A 152 4.57 2.41 3.63
N SER A 153 4.34 1.29 4.32
CA SER A 153 4.89 1.04 5.65
C SER A 153 6.42 1.01 5.65
N LEU A 154 7.03 0.32 4.68
CA LEU A 154 8.48 0.30 4.48
C LEU A 154 9.04 1.71 4.26
N ALA A 155 8.40 2.52 3.40
CA ALA A 155 8.80 3.90 3.20
C ALA A 155 8.72 4.75 4.48
N GLY A 156 7.69 4.52 5.30
CA GLY A 156 7.56 5.13 6.64
C GLY A 156 8.73 4.79 7.55
N LEU A 157 9.14 3.51 7.60
CA LEU A 157 10.27 3.06 8.41
C LEU A 157 11.62 3.63 7.91
N VAL A 158 11.82 3.76 6.59
CA VAL A 158 13.00 4.45 6.04
C VAL A 158 13.06 5.90 6.52
N LYS A 159 11.92 6.60 6.52
CA LYS A 159 11.84 7.97 7.05
C LYS A 159 12.17 8.02 8.54
N THR A 160 11.57 7.15 9.36
CA THR A 160 11.85 7.06 10.80
C THR A 160 13.34 6.79 11.06
N TYR A 161 13.94 5.88 10.29
CA TYR A 161 15.36 5.58 10.42
C TYR A 161 16.23 6.79 10.10
N ARG A 162 15.94 7.49 9.00
CA ARG A 162 16.64 8.72 8.61
C ARG A 162 16.55 9.80 9.70
N ASP A 163 15.37 10.01 10.27
CA ASP A 163 15.18 11.01 11.33
C ASP A 163 15.96 10.62 12.61
N GLY A 164 16.09 9.32 12.89
CA GLY A 164 16.99 8.80 13.93
C GLY A 164 18.47 9.06 13.63
N VAL A 165 18.90 8.95 12.37
CA VAL A 165 20.28 9.24 11.95
C VAL A 165 20.60 10.73 12.15
N GLU A 166 19.67 11.62 11.86
CA GLU A 166 19.83 13.06 12.14
C GLU A 166 19.98 13.33 13.65
N THR A 167 19.26 12.59 14.49
CA THR A 167 19.43 12.67 15.96
C THR A 167 20.85 12.28 16.38
N ILE A 168 21.39 11.19 15.83
CA ILE A 168 22.78 10.78 16.07
C ILE A 168 23.77 11.85 15.59
N ARG A 169 23.52 12.44 14.40
CA ARG A 169 24.36 13.50 13.86
C ARG A 169 24.44 14.70 14.81
N MET A 170 23.31 15.12 15.39
CA MET A 170 23.29 16.19 16.39
C MET A 170 24.08 15.82 17.66
N GLN A 171 23.98 14.58 18.15
CA GLN A 171 24.78 14.11 19.29
C GLN A 171 26.29 14.18 19.01
N VAL A 172 26.71 13.80 17.79
CA VAL A 172 28.12 13.88 17.38
C VAL A 172 28.60 15.32 17.36
N GLN A 173 27.82 16.24 16.78
CA GLN A 173 28.15 17.67 16.72
C GLN A 173 28.25 18.31 18.10
N ALA A 174 27.34 17.96 19.02
CA ALA A 174 27.40 18.43 20.39
C ALA A 174 28.67 17.95 21.11
N LYS A 175 29.06 16.69 20.91
CA LYS A 175 30.31 16.16 21.46
C LYS A 175 31.53 16.85 20.88
N THR A 176 31.65 16.98 19.55
CA THR A 176 32.82 17.60 18.92
C THR A 176 32.93 19.10 19.19
N GLY A 177 31.82 19.83 19.25
CA GLY A 177 31.80 21.24 19.68
C GLY A 177 32.16 21.45 21.15
N SER A 178 31.94 20.43 22.00
CA SER A 178 32.34 20.45 23.41
C SER A 178 33.84 20.20 23.64
N TYR A 179 34.55 19.55 22.72
CA TYR A 179 36.01 19.34 22.81
C TYR A 179 36.83 20.48 22.20
N ALA A 180 36.18 21.46 21.56
CA ALA A 180 36.83 22.64 20.98
C ALA A 180 36.82 23.87 21.92
N ARG A 181 36.43 23.70 23.19
CA ARG A 181 36.52 24.72 24.25
C ARG A 181 37.41 24.24 25.38
#